data_AF-L0DPV5-F1
#
_entry.id   AF-L0DPV5-F1
#
_cell.length_a   1.000
_cell.length_b   1.000
_cell.length_c   1.000
_cell.angle_alpha   90.00
_cell.angle_beta   90.00
_cell.angle_gamma   90.00
#
_symmetry.space_group_name_H-M   'P 1'
#
loop_
_entity.id
_entity.type
_entity.pdbx_description
1 polymer ?
#
loop_
_entity_poly.entity_id
_entity_poly.type
_entity_poly.pdbx_seq_one_letter_code
_entity_poly.pdbx_strand_id
1 'polypeptide(L)'
;MGLVVSRYALNYYSQTGHAPPTPRWQMLAGRMELNSSRFTSYHPTLAPLLTDAKCIGMLPGGKFYNELRVRYAINPQRFTHYHPFLGKLLERDANAREHCANNPIHIPSEPPSVSPETLVPPTTPPVTPPTQPPEPYVPPTDPGTNPGTTVPTDPTDPVTTVPEPATAIQFGIGLICIGVYTVFKRKKNAYLKLAPIS
;
A
#
# COMPACT_ATOMS: atom_id res chain seq x y z
N MET A 1 3.16 15.65 2.52
CA MET A 1 2.11 15.01 1.70
C MET A 1 2.37 13.51 1.65
N GLY A 2 1.64 12.70 2.42
CA GLY A 2 1.77 11.24 2.33
C GLY A 2 1.17 10.76 0.99
N LEU A 3 1.87 9.89 0.26
CA LEU A 3 1.28 9.27 -0.92
C LEU A 3 0.18 8.30 -0.46
N VAL A 4 -1.07 8.64 -0.76
CA VAL A 4 -2.23 7.81 -0.43
C VAL A 4 -2.48 6.81 -1.55
N VAL A 5 -2.73 5.55 -1.19
CA VAL A 5 -3.18 4.51 -2.13
C VAL A 5 -4.65 4.77 -2.45
N SER A 6 -4.99 4.96 -3.73
CA SER A 6 -6.39 5.13 -4.12
C SER A 6 -7.15 3.81 -4.03
N ARG A 7 -8.48 3.88 -3.81
CA ARG A 7 -9.37 2.70 -3.86
C ARG A 7 -9.27 1.97 -5.19
N TYR A 8 -9.14 2.72 -6.29
CA TYR A 8 -8.92 2.18 -7.62
C TYR A 8 -7.67 1.30 -7.67
N ALA A 9 -6.54 1.79 -7.13
CA ALA A 9 -5.30 1.03 -7.15
C ALA A 9 -5.37 -0.26 -6.32
N LEU A 10 -5.99 -0.21 -5.14
CA LEU A 10 -6.22 -1.41 -4.33
C LEU A 10 -7.13 -2.41 -5.02
N ASN A 11 -8.21 -1.94 -5.65
CA ASN A 11 -9.12 -2.84 -6.36
C ASN A 11 -8.43 -3.47 -7.58
N TYR A 12 -7.70 -2.67 -8.37
CA TYR A 12 -6.92 -3.17 -9.50
C TYR A 12 -5.92 -4.24 -9.06
N TYR A 13 -5.10 -3.94 -8.04
CA TYR A 13 -4.14 -4.89 -7.49
C TYR A 13 -4.81 -6.18 -7.01
N SER A 14 -5.95 -6.08 -6.32
CA SER A 14 -6.69 -7.28 -5.90
C SER A 14 -7.24 -8.12 -7.05
N GLN A 15 -7.44 -7.53 -8.23
CA GLN A 15 -7.98 -8.24 -9.39
C GLN A 15 -6.88 -8.81 -10.29
N THR A 16 -5.72 -8.15 -10.37
CA THR A 16 -4.65 -8.51 -11.30
C THR A 16 -3.42 -9.07 -10.62
N GLY A 17 -3.23 -8.81 -9.33
CA GLY A 17 -1.99 -9.08 -8.61
C GLY A 17 -0.85 -8.10 -8.94
N HIS A 18 -1.10 -7.07 -9.74
CA HIS A 18 -0.08 -6.12 -10.20
C HIS A 18 -0.46 -4.67 -9.87
N ALA A 19 0.55 -3.80 -9.78
CA ALA A 19 0.32 -2.37 -9.72
C ALA A 19 -0.40 -1.86 -10.98
N PRO A 20 -1.28 -0.85 -10.88
CA PRO A 20 -1.90 -0.23 -12.06
C PRO A 20 -0.87 0.25 -13.08
N PRO A 21 -1.06 0.01 -14.39
CA PRO A 21 -0.12 0.45 -15.43
C PRO A 21 -0.31 1.93 -15.77
N THR A 22 -0.24 2.80 -14.76
CA THR A 22 -0.33 4.25 -14.94
C THR A 22 1.05 4.91 -14.82
N PRO A 23 1.28 6.07 -15.47
CA PRO A 23 2.57 6.76 -15.39
C PRO A 23 3.03 7.03 -13.94
N ARG A 24 2.06 7.30 -13.05
CA ARG A 24 2.33 7.48 -11.62
C ARG A 24 2.92 6.22 -10.98
N TRP A 25 2.37 5.04 -11.26
CA TRP A 25 2.84 3.78 -10.69
C TRP A 25 4.18 3.35 -11.31
N GLN A 26 4.40 3.59 -12.61
CA GLN A 26 5.71 3.40 -13.25
C GLN A 26 6.79 4.27 -12.62
N MET A 27 6.49 5.55 -12.35
CA MET A 27 7.42 6.44 -11.63
C MET A 27 7.72 5.91 -10.21
N LEU A 28 6.72 5.39 -9.49
CA LEU A 28 6.93 4.81 -8.16
C LEU A 28 7.78 3.53 -8.22
N ALA A 29 7.57 2.68 -9.23
CA ALA A 29 8.39 1.51 -9.48
C ALA A 29 9.86 1.90 -9.72
N GLY A 30 10.11 2.86 -10.61
CA GLY A 30 11.48 3.35 -10.86
C GLY A 30 12.14 3.95 -9.61
N ARG A 31 11.38 4.64 -8.75
CA ARG A 31 11.91 5.12 -7.45
C ARG A 31 12.24 3.99 -6.48
N MET A 32 11.44 2.92 -6.48
CA MET A 32 11.71 1.73 -5.66
C MET A 32 12.94 0.97 -6.17
N GLU A 33 13.14 0.90 -7.49
CA GLU A 33 14.32 0.29 -8.10
C GLU A 33 15.61 1.04 -7.76
N LEU A 34 15.56 2.39 -7.78
CA LEU A 34 16.70 3.23 -7.41
C LEU A 34 17.13 3.07 -5.95
N ASN A 35 16.18 2.94 -5.02
CA ASN A 35 16.50 2.73 -3.60
C ASN A 35 15.36 2.06 -2.83
N SER A 36 15.30 0.73 -2.90
CA SER A 36 14.21 -0.07 -2.33
C SER A 36 14.07 0.09 -0.82
N SER A 37 15.20 0.14 -0.09
CA SER A 37 15.22 0.30 1.37
C SER A 37 14.62 1.64 1.79
N ARG A 38 15.09 2.74 1.19
CA ARG A 38 14.59 4.09 1.49
C ARG A 38 13.12 4.22 1.09
N PHE A 39 12.75 3.71 -0.08
CA PHE A 39 11.37 3.75 -0.56
C PHE A 39 10.43 3.01 0.40
N THR A 40 10.79 1.80 0.82
CA THR A 40 10.01 0.99 1.77
C THR A 40 9.86 1.69 3.12
N SER A 41 10.90 2.36 3.59
CA SER A 41 10.87 3.13 4.84
C SER A 41 9.88 4.30 4.78
N TYR A 42 9.82 5.04 3.67
CA TYR A 42 8.92 6.20 3.55
C TYR A 42 7.52 5.84 3.06
N HIS A 43 7.37 4.70 2.40
CA HIS A 43 6.13 4.29 1.75
C HIS A 43 5.73 2.84 2.11
N PRO A 44 5.54 2.52 3.40
CA PRO A 44 5.28 1.15 3.86
C PRO A 44 3.96 0.57 3.33
N THR A 45 3.04 1.41 2.85
CA THR A 45 1.77 0.99 2.24
C THR A 45 1.87 0.79 0.72
N LEU A 46 2.78 1.48 0.04
CA LEU A 46 2.92 1.40 -1.42
C LEU A 46 3.98 0.40 -1.85
N ALA A 47 5.09 0.30 -1.10
CA ALA A 47 6.18 -0.61 -1.44
C ALA A 47 5.68 -2.06 -1.65
N PRO A 48 4.77 -2.60 -0.81
CA PRO A 48 4.26 -3.95 -1.04
C PRO A 48 3.32 -4.07 -2.26
N LEU A 49 2.70 -2.98 -2.72
CA LEU A 49 1.84 -3.00 -3.92
C LEU A 49 2.67 -2.93 -5.22
N LEU A 50 3.94 -2.57 -5.13
CA LEU A 50 4.87 -2.59 -6.26
C LEU A 50 5.52 -3.96 -6.47
N THR A 51 5.37 -4.88 -5.50
CA THR A 51 5.77 -6.27 -5.66
C THR A 51 4.62 -7.09 -6.24
N ASP A 52 4.94 -7.97 -7.17
CA ASP A 52 3.95 -8.89 -7.74
C ASP A 52 3.30 -9.71 -6.63
N ALA A 53 1.97 -9.81 -6.68
CA ALA A 53 1.24 -10.62 -5.74
C ALA A 53 1.64 -12.09 -5.94
N LYS A 54 1.88 -12.79 -4.83
CA LYS A 54 2.07 -14.25 -4.85
C LYS A 54 0.89 -14.97 -5.51
N CYS A 55 -0.30 -14.36 -5.43
CA CYS A 55 -1.52 -14.88 -6.02
C CYS A 55 -2.51 -13.76 -6.31
N ILE A 56 -3.27 -13.88 -7.40
CA ILE A 56 -4.35 -12.95 -7.72
C ILE A 56 -5.39 -12.98 -6.59
N GLY A 57 -5.89 -11.81 -6.18
CA GLY A 57 -6.81 -11.69 -5.05
C GLY A 57 -6.13 -11.47 -3.71
N MET A 58 -4.83 -11.79 -3.56
CA MET A 58 -4.11 -11.52 -2.32
C MET A 58 -3.67 -10.06 -2.26
N LEU A 59 -3.91 -9.43 -1.10
CA LEU A 59 -3.22 -8.21 -0.73
C LEU A 59 -1.76 -8.55 -0.39
N PRO A 60 -0.83 -7.60 -0.58
CA PRO A 60 0.57 -7.88 -0.34
C PRO A 60 0.85 -8.11 1.15
N GLY A 61 2.03 -8.64 1.44
CA GLY A 61 2.56 -8.70 2.79
C GLY A 61 2.89 -7.31 3.32
N GLY A 62 3.10 -7.20 4.64
CA GLY A 62 3.60 -5.96 5.26
C GLY A 62 2.81 -5.58 6.50
N LYS A 63 3.44 -4.79 7.38
CA LYS A 63 2.88 -4.43 8.69
C LYS A 63 1.48 -3.84 8.57
N PHE A 64 1.26 -2.91 7.67
CA PHE A 64 -0.03 -2.25 7.46
C PHE A 64 -1.14 -3.25 7.07
N TYR A 65 -0.93 -4.06 6.04
CA TYR A 65 -1.94 -5.04 5.59
C TYR A 65 -2.14 -6.16 6.61
N ASN A 66 -1.10 -6.57 7.32
CA ASN A 66 -1.20 -7.54 8.40
C ASN A 66 -2.05 -7.00 9.57
N GLU A 67 -1.87 -5.74 9.96
CA GLU A 67 -2.72 -5.11 10.97
C GLU A 67 -4.18 -5.03 10.52
N LEU A 68 -4.44 -4.72 9.25
CA LEU A 68 -5.79 -4.75 8.69
C LEU A 68 -6.42 -6.15 8.76
N ARG A 69 -5.66 -7.19 8.40
CA ARG A 69 -6.10 -8.59 8.52
C ARG A 69 -6.43 -8.96 9.95
N VAL A 70 -5.58 -8.59 10.91
CA VAL A 70 -5.81 -8.86 12.34
C VAL A 70 -7.10 -8.18 12.81
N ARG A 71 -7.30 -6.90 12.47
CA ARG A 71 -8.53 -6.17 12.84
C ARG A 71 -9.78 -6.78 12.23
N TYR A 72 -9.71 -7.21 10.97
CA TYR A 72 -10.81 -7.87 10.28
C TYR A 72 -11.13 -9.24 10.89
N ALA A 73 -10.10 -10.04 11.20
CA ALA A 73 -10.26 -11.38 11.80
C ALA A 73 -10.95 -11.36 13.18
N ILE A 74 -10.81 -10.27 13.95
CA ILE A 74 -11.46 -10.14 15.26
C ILE A 74 -12.98 -10.01 15.14
N ASN A 75 -13.47 -9.21 14.19
CA ASN A 75 -14.91 -9.03 13.97
C ASN A 75 -15.18 -8.58 12.51
N PRO A 76 -15.34 -9.54 11.58
CA PRO A 76 -15.45 -9.23 10.16
C PRO A 76 -16.73 -8.45 9.83
N GLN A 77 -17.84 -8.71 10.54
CA GLN A 77 -19.10 -8.00 10.35
C GLN A 77 -18.98 -6.51 10.74
N ARG A 78 -18.44 -6.22 11.94
CA ARG A 78 -18.23 -4.84 12.41
C ARG A 78 -17.23 -4.10 11.52
N PHE A 79 -16.14 -4.77 11.13
CA PHE A 79 -15.15 -4.16 10.26
C PHE A 79 -15.75 -3.82 8.89
N THR A 80 -16.50 -4.74 8.29
CA THR A 80 -17.16 -4.52 6.99
C THR A 80 -18.23 -3.44 7.07
N HIS A 81 -18.95 -3.33 8.19
CA HIS A 81 -19.92 -2.26 8.40
C HIS A 81 -19.25 -0.87 8.35
N TYR A 82 -18.16 -0.65 9.09
CA TYR A 82 -17.47 0.65 9.12
C TYR A 82 -16.54 0.87 7.92
N HIS A 83 -16.09 -0.20 7.28
CA HIS A 83 -15.16 -0.15 6.16
C HIS A 83 -15.64 -1.06 5.01
N PRO A 84 -16.75 -0.74 4.32
CA PRO A 84 -17.38 -1.64 3.35
C PRO A 84 -16.45 -2.04 2.21
N PHE A 85 -15.61 -1.11 1.76
CA PHE A 85 -14.61 -1.40 0.73
C PHE A 85 -13.50 -2.33 1.26
N LEU A 86 -12.90 -2.01 2.41
CA LEU A 86 -11.80 -2.81 2.96
C LEU A 86 -12.27 -4.17 3.45
N GLY A 87 -13.49 -4.28 3.96
CA GLY A 87 -14.10 -5.55 4.35
C GLY A 87 -14.20 -6.51 3.16
N LYS A 88 -14.79 -6.06 2.04
CA LYS A 88 -14.85 -6.85 0.79
C LYS A 88 -13.47 -7.18 0.23
N LEU A 89 -12.53 -6.24 0.34
CA LEU A 89 -11.15 -6.44 -0.12
C LEU A 89 -10.43 -7.52 0.72
N LEU A 90 -10.62 -7.52 2.04
CA LEU A 90 -10.03 -8.49 2.96
C LEU A 90 -10.71 -9.86 2.89
N GLU A 91 -12.01 -9.90 2.61
CA GLU A 91 -12.73 -11.13 2.29
C GLU A 91 -12.14 -11.80 1.03
N ARG A 92 -11.88 -11.02 -0.04
CA ARG A 92 -11.19 -11.51 -1.24
C ARG A 92 -9.77 -11.99 -0.93
N ASP A 93 -9.02 -11.26 -0.10
CA ASP A 93 -7.67 -11.68 0.35
C ASP A 93 -7.70 -12.99 1.12
N ALA A 94 -8.68 -13.20 2.00
CA ALA A 94 -8.86 -14.46 2.74
C ALA A 94 -9.14 -15.63 1.78
N ASN A 95 -10.12 -15.47 0.88
CA ASN A 95 -10.47 -16.49 -0.11
C ASN A 95 -9.28 -16.82 -1.03
N ALA A 96 -8.53 -15.81 -1.48
CA ALA A 96 -7.34 -16.00 -2.30
C ALA A 96 -6.23 -16.72 -1.53
N ARG A 97 -6.00 -16.40 -0.25
CA ARG A 97 -5.01 -17.10 0.58
C ARG A 97 -5.34 -18.57 0.76
N GLU A 98 -6.60 -18.89 1.01
CA GLU A 98 -7.07 -20.28 1.10
C GLU A 98 -6.88 -21.00 -0.23
N HIS A 99 -7.25 -20.37 -1.34
CA HIS A 99 -7.09 -20.95 -2.67
C HIS A 99 -5.61 -21.24 -2.99
N CYS A 100 -4.71 -20.32 -2.69
CA CYS A 100 -3.28 -20.44 -3.06
C CYS A 100 -2.47 -21.25 -2.04
N ALA A 101 -2.98 -21.45 -0.82
CA ALA A 101 -2.45 -22.45 0.09
C ALA A 101 -2.72 -23.88 -0.42
N ASN A 102 -3.88 -24.09 -1.04
CA ASN A 102 -4.27 -25.39 -1.60
C ASN A 102 -3.73 -25.62 -3.03
N ASN A 103 -3.55 -24.55 -3.79
CA ASN A 103 -3.00 -24.56 -5.15
C ASN A 103 -1.81 -23.61 -5.23
N PRO A 104 -0.61 -24.01 -4.76
CA PRO A 104 0.57 -23.20 -4.97
C PRO A 104 0.77 -23.08 -6.48
N ILE A 105 0.58 -21.87 -7.03
CA ILE A 105 0.98 -21.56 -8.39
C ILE A 105 2.46 -21.94 -8.48
N HIS A 106 2.75 -22.99 -9.23
CA HIS A 106 4.10 -23.33 -9.60
C HIS A 106 4.56 -22.19 -10.49
N ILE A 107 5.16 -21.15 -9.89
CA ILE A 107 5.88 -20.14 -10.66
C ILE A 107 6.89 -20.96 -11.45
N PRO A 108 6.83 -21.02 -12.78
CA PRO A 108 7.86 -21.66 -13.56
C PRO A 108 9.14 -20.92 -13.20
N SER A 109 9.96 -21.52 -12.33
CA SER A 109 11.23 -20.94 -11.90
C SER A 109 12.27 -21.04 -13.01
N GLU A 110 11.89 -21.65 -14.12
CA GLU A 110 12.65 -21.70 -15.35
C GLU A 110 12.25 -20.47 -16.17
N PRO A 111 13.10 -19.42 -16.24
CA PRO A 111 12.96 -18.46 -17.32
C PRO A 111 12.89 -19.28 -18.61
N PRO A 112 11.98 -18.98 -19.56
CA PRO A 112 12.02 -19.67 -20.84
C PRO A 112 13.46 -19.57 -21.32
N SER A 113 14.13 -20.71 -21.43
CA SER A 113 15.50 -20.78 -21.92
C SER A 113 15.39 -20.25 -23.34
N VAL A 114 15.65 -18.96 -23.50
CA VAL A 114 15.76 -18.33 -24.79
C VAL A 114 17.03 -18.94 -25.35
N SER A 115 16.88 -20.09 -26.00
CA SER A 115 17.91 -20.62 -26.87
C SER A 115 18.33 -19.43 -27.74
N PRO A 116 19.61 -19.04 -27.77
CA PRO A 116 20.04 -17.88 -28.52
C PRO A 116 19.75 -18.15 -29.99
N GLU A 117 18.56 -17.74 -30.44
CA GLU A 117 18.27 -17.62 -31.86
C GLU A 117 19.31 -16.63 -32.37
N THR A 118 20.18 -17.18 -33.21
CA THR A 118 21.24 -16.47 -33.88
C THR A 118 20.61 -15.27 -34.56
N LEU A 119 20.86 -14.08 -34.01
CA LEU A 119 20.50 -12.79 -34.58
C LEU A 119 21.10 -12.72 -35.98
N VAL A 120 20.32 -13.09 -36.99
CA VAL A 120 20.61 -12.68 -38.36
C VAL A 120 20.36 -11.18 -38.37
N PRO A 121 21.38 -10.34 -38.61
CA PRO A 121 21.19 -8.90 -38.62
C PRO A 121 20.17 -8.52 -39.70
N PRO A 122 19.10 -7.77 -39.38
CA PRO A 122 18.25 -7.20 -40.40
C PRO A 122 19.12 -6.25 -41.24
N THR A 123 19.27 -6.56 -42.53
CA THR A 123 19.86 -5.65 -43.51
C THR A 123 18.84 -4.57 -43.80
N THR A 124 18.76 -3.56 -42.93
CA THR A 124 17.95 -2.37 -43.17
C THR A 124 18.68 -1.50 -44.21
N PRO A 125 18.05 -1.12 -45.32
CA PRO A 125 18.64 -0.13 -46.22
C PRO A 125 18.77 1.22 -45.48
N PRO A 126 19.77 2.05 -45.84
CA PRO A 126 19.94 3.37 -45.23
C PRO A 126 18.73 4.24 -45.53
N VAL A 127 17.97 4.58 -44.49
CA VAL A 127 16.90 5.57 -44.58
C VAL A 127 17.55 6.95 -44.51
N THR A 128 17.54 7.65 -45.64
CA THR A 128 17.92 9.05 -45.74
C THR A 128 17.05 9.89 -44.80
N PRO A 129 17.63 10.72 -43.91
CA PRO A 129 16.86 11.62 -43.06
C PRO A 129 16.06 12.61 -43.94
N PRO A 130 14.76 12.82 -43.71
CA PRO A 130 14.05 13.92 -44.34
C PRO A 130 14.63 15.24 -43.84
N THR A 131 15.06 16.09 -44.78
CA THR A 131 15.41 17.48 -44.52
C THR A 131 14.17 18.22 -44.01
N GLN A 132 14.10 18.42 -42.69
CA GLN A 132 13.07 19.24 -42.06
C GLN A 132 13.35 20.72 -42.39
N PRO A 133 12.38 21.46 -42.97
CA PRO A 133 12.49 22.90 -43.13
C PRO A 133 12.61 23.59 -41.76
N PRO A 134 13.35 24.69 -41.63
CA PRO A 134 13.38 25.46 -40.39
C PRO A 134 11.97 26.00 -40.10
N GLU A 135 11.41 25.62 -38.94
CA GLU A 135 10.15 26.17 -38.47
C GLU A 135 10.31 27.67 -38.15
N PRO A 136 9.31 28.51 -38.48
CA PRO A 136 9.31 29.92 -38.11
C PRO A 136 9.32 30.10 -36.60
N TYR A 137 10.32 30.83 -36.10
CA TYR A 137 10.44 31.18 -34.69
C TYR A 137 9.28 32.11 -34.29
N VAL A 138 8.32 31.60 -33.53
CA VAL A 138 7.25 32.41 -32.92
C VAL A 138 7.75 32.87 -31.54
N PRO A 139 7.92 34.19 -31.30
CA PRO A 139 8.33 34.69 -30.00
C PRO A 139 7.26 34.38 -28.94
N PRO A 140 7.65 34.17 -27.66
CA PRO A 140 6.71 33.88 -26.59
C PRO A 140 5.79 35.08 -26.36
N THR A 141 4.49 34.89 -26.59
CA THR A 141 3.47 35.84 -26.14
C THR A 141 3.30 35.68 -24.64
N ASP A 142 3.75 36.69 -23.90
CA ASP A 142 3.58 36.87 -22.47
C ASP A 142 2.07 36.92 -22.13
N PRO A 143 1.50 35.97 -21.37
CA PRO A 143 0.12 36.05 -20.95
C PRO A 143 0.03 37.07 -19.81
N GLY A 144 -0.43 38.27 -20.17
CA GLY A 144 -0.71 39.37 -19.25
C GLY A 144 -1.54 38.94 -18.04
N THR A 145 -1.05 39.40 -16.89
CA THR A 145 -1.80 40.15 -15.88
C THR A 145 -3.32 39.91 -15.84
N ASN A 146 -3.77 39.05 -14.94
CA ASN A 146 -5.12 39.08 -14.40
C ASN A 146 -5.14 39.96 -13.15
N PRO A 147 -5.83 41.12 -13.14
CA PRO A 147 -6.23 41.78 -11.92
C PRO A 147 -7.62 41.31 -11.51
N GLY A 148 -7.75 40.75 -10.31
CA GLY A 148 -9.05 40.58 -9.66
C GLY A 148 -9.37 39.15 -9.23
N THR A 149 -8.92 38.79 -8.03
CA THR A 149 -9.65 37.81 -7.23
C THR A 149 -9.83 38.43 -5.86
N THR A 150 -11.05 38.91 -5.61
CA THR A 150 -11.52 39.33 -4.31
C THR A 150 -11.48 38.14 -3.36
N VAL A 151 -10.72 38.31 -2.28
CA VAL A 151 -10.68 37.39 -1.14
C VAL A 151 -12.00 37.54 -0.37
N PRO A 152 -12.80 36.48 -0.18
CA PRO A 152 -13.83 36.48 0.84
C PRO A 152 -13.14 36.28 2.20
N THR A 153 -13.23 37.29 3.06
CA THR A 153 -12.88 37.19 4.47
C THR A 153 -13.92 36.30 5.17
N ASP A 154 -13.53 35.07 5.50
CA ASP A 154 -14.33 34.16 6.34
C ASP A 154 -14.09 34.54 7.81
N PRO A 155 -15.14 34.75 8.62
CA PRO A 155 -14.99 35.03 10.05
C PRO A 155 -14.42 33.81 10.78
N THR A 156 -13.21 34.00 11.34
CA THR A 156 -12.60 33.12 12.31
C THR A 156 -13.43 33.10 13.59
N ASP A 157 -14.37 32.16 13.69
CA ASP A 157 -14.88 31.73 14.99
C ASP A 157 -13.89 30.72 15.61
N PRO A 158 -13.49 30.87 16.88
CA PRO A 158 -12.70 29.86 17.56
C PRO A 158 -13.57 28.62 17.78
N VAL A 159 -13.30 27.56 17.00
CA VAL A 159 -13.83 26.23 17.26
C VAL A 159 -13.21 25.74 18.57
N THR A 160 -13.94 25.93 19.66
CA THR A 160 -13.67 25.28 20.94
C THR A 160 -13.87 23.78 20.74
N THR A 161 -12.78 23.06 20.46
CA THR A 161 -12.78 21.59 20.40
C THR A 161 -13.13 21.04 21.78
N VAL A 162 -14.39 20.64 21.95
CA VAL A 162 -14.84 19.85 23.10
C VAL A 162 -14.10 18.51 23.06
N PRO A 163 -13.32 18.14 24.09
CA PRO A 163 -12.66 16.84 24.12
C PRO A 163 -13.71 15.73 24.15
N GLU A 164 -13.74 14.88 23.12
CA GLU A 164 -14.57 13.67 23.11
C GLU A 164 -14.25 12.81 24.34
N PRO A 165 -15.26 12.36 25.11
CA PRO A 165 -15.04 11.52 26.29
C PRO A 165 -14.54 10.09 25.96
N ALA A 166 -14.47 9.72 24.68
CA ALA A 166 -14.12 8.38 24.23
C ALA A 166 -12.65 7.98 24.50
N THR A 167 -11.73 8.95 24.52
CA THR A 167 -10.29 8.69 24.75
C THR A 167 -9.96 8.44 26.22
N ALA A 168 -10.70 9.03 27.16
CA ALA A 168 -10.50 8.80 28.59
C ALA A 168 -10.87 7.37 29.02
N ILE A 169 -11.94 6.82 28.43
CA ILE A 169 -12.40 5.46 28.75
C ILE A 169 -11.40 4.40 28.26
N GLN A 170 -10.78 4.62 27.08
CA GLN A 170 -9.79 3.68 26.53
C GLN A 170 -8.51 3.61 27.37
N PHE A 171 -8.05 4.73 27.93
CA PHE A 171 -6.90 4.75 28.83
C PHE A 171 -7.17 3.99 30.14
N GLY A 172 -8.38 4.12 30.70
CA GLY A 172 -8.77 3.41 31.92
C GLY A 172 -8.75 1.88 31.75
N ILE A 173 -9.29 1.37 30.64
CA ILE A 173 -9.30 -0.07 30.34
C ILE A 173 -7.88 -0.61 30.18
N GLY A 174 -6.99 0.15 29.52
CA GLY A 174 -5.59 -0.23 29.34
C GLY A 174 -4.84 -0.45 30.66
N LEU A 175 -5.02 0.45 31.64
CA LEU A 175 -4.37 0.34 32.95
C LEU A 175 -4.90 -0.85 33.76
N ILE A 176 -6.20 -1.15 33.66
CA ILE A 176 -6.79 -2.32 34.31
C ILE A 176 -6.20 -3.62 33.73
N CYS A 177 -6.07 -3.72 32.40
CA CYS A 177 -5.48 -4.90 31.76
C CYS A 177 -4.01 -5.11 32.16
N ILE A 178 -3.22 -4.04 32.24
CA ILE A 178 -1.82 -4.11 32.70
C ILE A 178 -1.76 -4.58 34.17
N GLY A 179 -2.62 -4.03 35.03
CA GLY A 179 -2.74 -4.45 36.43
C GLY A 179 -3.06 -5.93 36.57
N VAL A 180 -4.08 -6.43 35.87
CA VAL A 180 -4.47 -7.85 35.90
C VAL A 180 -3.34 -8.75 35.40
N TYR A 181 -2.69 -8.38 34.28
CA TYR A 181 -1.58 -9.15 33.73
C TYR A 181 -0.39 -9.27 34.70
N THR A 182 -0.03 -8.19 35.39
CA THR A 182 1.08 -8.22 36.36
C THR A 182 0.78 -9.10 37.58
N VAL A 183 -0.47 -9.13 38.06
CA VAL A 183 -0.91 -10.02 39.15
C VAL A 183 -0.82 -11.49 38.73
N PHE A 184 -1.33 -11.84 37.55
CA PHE A 184 -1.23 -13.21 37.02
C PHE A 184 0.22 -13.66 36.84
N LYS A 185 1.08 -12.78 36.34
CA LYS A 185 2.52 -13.06 36.17
C LYS A 185 3.20 -13.33 37.52
N ARG A 186 2.92 -12.52 38.55
CA ARG A 186 3.44 -12.74 39.90
C ARG A 186 2.98 -14.08 40.48
N LYS A 187 1.69 -14.41 40.32
CA LYS A 187 1.13 -15.68 40.78
C LYS A 187 1.80 -16.88 40.10
N LYS A 188 2.00 -16.85 38.79
CA LYS A 188 2.70 -17.92 38.05
C LYS A 188 4.15 -18.11 38.53
N ASN A 189 4.87 -17.00 38.77
CA ASN A 189 6.25 -17.06 39.28
C ASN A 189 6.34 -17.60 40.72
N ALA A 190 5.32 -17.39 41.55
CA ALA A 190 5.26 -17.96 42.88
C ALA A 190 5.06 -19.49 42.84
N TYR A 191 4.21 -20.00 41.94
CA TYR A 191 4.03 -21.44 41.77
C TYR A 191 5.28 -22.14 41.23
N LEU A 192 6.04 -21.49 40.34
CA LEU A 192 7.29 -22.05 39.81
C LEU A 192 8.39 -22.19 40.87
N LYS A 193 8.35 -21.41 41.95
CA LYS A 193 9.32 -21.52 43.06
C LYS A 193 8.96 -22.60 44.08
N LEU A 194 7.76 -23.17 44.00
CA LEU A 194 7.27 -24.20 44.92
C LEU A 194 7.29 -25.61 44.33
N ALA A 195 7.71 -25.77 43.07
CA ALA A 195 7.86 -27.11 42.48
C ALA A 195 9.13 -27.76 43.05
N PRO A 196 9.03 -28.84 43.85
CA PRO A 196 10.20 -29.56 44.31
C PRO A 196 10.91 -30.19 43.12
N ILE A 197 12.24 -30.07 43.11
CA ILE A 197 13.10 -30.77 42.16
C ILE A 197 13.06 -32.25 42.54
N SER A 198 12.32 -33.05 41.77
CA SER A 198 12.29 -34.52 41.84
C SER A 198 13.21 -35.13 40.81
#